data_AF-A0A6J8BMY7-F1
#
_entry.id   AF-A0A6J8BMY7-F1
#
_cell.length_a   1.000
_cell.length_b   1.000
_cell.length_c   1.000
_cell.angle_alpha   90.00
_cell.angle_beta   90.00
_cell.angle_gamma   90.00
#
_symmetry.space_group_name_H-M   'P 1'
#
loop_
_entity.id
_entity.type
_entity.pdbx_description
1 polymer ?
#
loop_
_entity_poly.entity_id
_entity_poly.type
_entity_poly.pdbx_seq_one_letter_code
_entity_poly.pdbx_strand_id
1 'polypeptide(L)'
;MSDSLRGFVVGLTVDAGLALIFYYFYKRSKRAANEIQKAEWYGLDKDLIKKLKELPEQTIPYGCIEGITASTSRLRSQYKDDVQGVIRNTALIEHKSKRSNGVWSDVQNVIRDVVDAVPFYLHKVKKDGANDVRVHVTEPKSAGFLLDDLAVTYDSYKSEQAGLLQRGMDRFFGEVIKGMHEYEKMLVLGTPLLGIGQIKLENDKIIMSPPENGSRFILTTQTKEEVVKHFSSQSKIIKILLGITCVIGVGLATYILKKWYKQWQSRKQIQSMAQEAQNARMAARAAANNRESSNNSDSECVICLTNPREVILLNCGHICVCIDCVQALPRPMKCPVCRQNVERFLNAYMA
;
A
#
# COMPACT_ATOMS: atom_id res chain seq x y z
N MET A 1 -22.70 11.42 11.75
CA MET A 1 -21.32 11.77 11.36
C MET A 1 -21.40 12.37 9.97
N SER A 2 -20.90 13.59 9.72
CA SER A 2 -21.06 14.21 8.38
C SER A 2 -20.27 13.42 7.33
N ASP A 3 -20.74 13.39 6.08
CA ASP A 3 -20.07 12.65 4.99
C ASP A 3 -18.62 13.10 4.78
N SER A 4 -18.33 14.38 5.05
CA SER A 4 -16.96 14.89 5.08
C SER A 4 -16.06 14.19 6.12
N LEU A 5 -16.58 13.85 7.31
CA LEU A 5 -15.79 13.20 8.37
C LEU A 5 -15.48 11.74 8.02
N ARG A 6 -16.38 11.06 7.30
CA ARG A 6 -16.17 9.68 6.82
C ARG A 6 -14.98 9.61 5.87
N GLY A 7 -14.86 10.56 4.94
CA GLY A 7 -13.72 10.64 4.01
C GLY A 7 -12.37 10.77 4.74
N PHE A 8 -12.27 11.61 5.77
CA PHE A 8 -11.04 11.78 6.55
C PHE A 8 -10.68 10.54 7.38
N VAL A 9 -11.67 9.83 7.93
CA VAL A 9 -11.44 8.57 8.65
C VAL A 9 -10.89 7.50 7.70
N VAL A 10 -11.45 7.38 6.49
CA VAL A 10 -10.90 6.49 5.45
C VAL A 10 -9.46 6.88 5.11
N GLY A 11 -9.18 8.17 4.93
CA GLY A 11 -7.82 8.66 4.69
C GLY A 11 -6.82 8.24 5.77
N LEU A 12 -7.19 8.34 7.05
CA LEU A 12 -6.35 7.91 8.17
C LEU A 12 -6.12 6.39 8.18
N THR A 13 -7.14 5.59 7.84
CA THR A 13 -6.96 4.12 7.74
C THR A 13 -6.01 3.72 6.61
N VAL A 14 -6.07 4.40 5.47
CA VAL A 14 -5.16 4.16 4.34
C VAL A 14 -3.73 4.56 4.71
N ASP A 15 -3.55 5.73 5.33
CA ASP A 15 -2.23 6.19 5.79
C ASP A 15 -1.59 5.23 6.81
N ALA A 16 -2.37 4.77 7.79
CA ALA A 16 -1.91 3.76 8.74
C ALA A 16 -1.51 2.44 8.05
N GLY A 17 -2.29 1.99 7.05
CA GLY A 17 -1.96 0.83 6.24
C GLY A 17 -0.65 0.99 5.48
N LEU A 18 -0.44 2.15 4.84
CA LEU A 18 0.81 2.49 4.14
C LEU A 18 2.00 2.55 5.10
N ALA A 19 1.84 3.15 6.27
CA ALA A 19 2.87 3.20 7.30
C ALA A 19 3.27 1.80 7.78
N LEU A 20 2.31 0.89 7.97
CA LEU A 20 2.59 -0.51 8.33
C LEU A 20 3.36 -1.24 7.21
N ILE A 21 2.95 -1.04 5.96
CA ILE A 21 3.64 -1.61 4.79
C ILE A 21 5.08 -1.09 4.71
N PHE A 22 5.29 0.23 4.80
CA PHE A 22 6.62 0.83 4.77
C PHE A 22 7.47 0.39 5.96
N TYR A 23 6.90 0.28 7.16
CA TYR A 23 7.61 -0.26 8.32
C TYR A 23 8.06 -1.71 8.10
N TYR A 24 7.18 -2.55 7.56
CA TYR A 24 7.49 -3.94 7.22
C TYR A 24 8.66 -4.03 6.21
N PHE A 25 8.57 -3.28 5.10
CA PHE A 25 9.63 -3.27 4.09
C PHE A 25 10.94 -2.67 4.60
N TYR A 26 10.89 -1.58 5.39
CA TYR A 26 12.07 -1.00 6.04
C TYR A 26 12.77 -2.03 6.91
N LYS A 27 12.01 -2.73 7.78
CA LYS A 27 12.55 -3.75 8.67
C LYS A 27 13.14 -4.92 7.88
N ARG A 28 12.48 -5.34 6.79
CA ARG A 28 12.95 -6.40 5.90
C ARG A 28 14.27 -6.03 5.20
N SER A 29 14.35 -4.87 4.56
CA SER A 29 15.57 -4.42 3.88
C SER A 29 16.71 -4.16 4.85
N LYS A 30 16.42 -3.61 6.04
CA LYS A 30 17.44 -3.41 7.09
C LYS A 30 17.98 -4.72 7.65
N ARG A 31 17.12 -5.73 7.87
CA ARG A 31 17.55 -7.07 8.29
C ARG A 31 18.45 -7.72 7.24
N ALA A 32 18.04 -7.69 5.98
CA ALA A 32 18.83 -8.23 4.87
C ALA A 32 20.23 -7.58 4.80
N ALA A 33 20.32 -6.24 4.88
CA ALA A 33 21.60 -5.54 4.91
C ALA A 33 22.49 -6.01 6.07
N ASN A 34 21.94 -6.14 7.27
CA ASN A 34 22.67 -6.58 8.46
C ASN A 34 23.13 -8.04 8.38
N GLU A 35 22.30 -8.94 7.84
CA GLU A 35 22.64 -10.36 7.66
C GLU A 35 23.76 -10.51 6.64
N ILE A 36 23.66 -9.83 5.50
CA ILE A 36 24.71 -9.82 4.47
C ILE A 36 26.01 -9.24 5.04
N GLN A 37 25.93 -8.16 5.81
CA GLN A 37 27.12 -7.58 6.43
C GLN A 37 27.82 -8.58 7.38
N LYS A 38 27.04 -9.29 8.21
CA LYS A 38 27.54 -10.29 9.16
C LYS A 38 28.01 -11.60 8.52
N ALA A 39 27.59 -11.90 7.29
CA ALA A 39 27.97 -13.12 6.60
C ALA A 39 29.50 -13.23 6.46
N GLU A 40 30.06 -14.35 6.90
CA GLU A 40 31.49 -14.58 6.82
C GLU A 40 31.94 -14.93 5.39
N TRP A 41 33.17 -14.57 5.08
CA TRP A 41 33.83 -14.93 3.83
C TRP A 41 34.45 -16.33 3.93
N TYR A 42 34.13 -17.17 2.94
CA TYR A 42 34.70 -18.51 2.82
C TYR A 42 35.46 -18.63 1.51
N GLY A 43 36.78 -18.84 1.62
CA GLY A 43 37.64 -19.12 0.48
C GLY A 43 37.36 -20.50 -0.11
N LEU A 44 37.52 -20.64 -1.42
CA LEU A 44 37.46 -21.90 -2.17
C LEU A 44 38.74 -22.74 -1.95
N ASP A 45 39.01 -23.05 -0.69
CA ASP A 45 40.23 -23.72 -0.23
C ASP A 45 39.88 -24.99 0.57
N LYS A 46 40.88 -25.85 0.82
CA LYS A 46 40.68 -27.10 1.57
C LYS A 46 40.14 -26.87 3.00
N ASP A 47 40.35 -25.67 3.53
CA ASP A 47 39.88 -25.30 4.87
C ASP A 47 38.36 -25.13 4.94
N LEU A 48 37.70 -24.79 3.83
CA LEU A 48 36.24 -24.80 3.76
C LEU A 48 35.68 -26.22 3.96
N ILE A 49 36.32 -27.22 3.34
CA ILE A 49 35.91 -28.62 3.49
C ILE A 49 36.11 -29.09 4.94
N LYS A 50 37.21 -28.71 5.58
CA LYS A 50 37.45 -29.03 7.01
C LYS A 50 36.37 -28.42 7.89
N LYS A 51 36.09 -27.11 7.73
CA LYS A 51 35.05 -26.41 8.49
C LYS A 51 33.67 -27.02 8.31
N LEU A 52 33.31 -27.41 7.07
CA LEU A 52 32.05 -28.11 6.82
C LEU A 52 32.03 -29.46 7.55
N LYS A 53 33.10 -30.26 7.50
CA LYS A 53 33.17 -31.56 8.19
C LYS A 53 33.14 -31.46 9.71
N GLU A 54 33.62 -30.35 10.27
CA GLU A 54 33.59 -30.08 11.72
C GLU A 54 32.18 -29.72 12.23
N LEU A 55 31.29 -29.24 11.36
CA LEU A 55 29.94 -28.83 11.75
C LEU A 55 28.98 -30.04 11.80
N PRO A 56 28.06 -30.08 12.79
CA PRO A 56 27.19 -31.23 13.03
C PRO A 56 26.26 -31.58 11.85
N GLU A 57 25.84 -30.57 11.07
CA GLU A 57 24.99 -30.73 9.88
C GLU A 57 25.77 -30.57 8.56
N GLN A 58 27.10 -30.47 8.65
CA GLN A 58 27.98 -30.16 7.52
C GLN A 58 27.51 -28.98 6.66
N THR A 59 26.91 -28.01 7.33
CA THR A 59 26.15 -26.91 6.70
C THR A 59 26.51 -25.60 7.37
N ILE A 60 26.88 -24.61 6.55
CA ILE A 60 27.01 -23.22 6.96
C ILE A 60 25.69 -22.53 6.58
N PRO A 61 24.95 -21.96 7.54
CA PRO A 61 23.61 -21.43 7.31
C PRO A 61 23.61 -20.21 6.37
N TYR A 62 24.63 -19.36 6.46
CA TYR A 62 24.73 -18.16 5.64
C TYR A 62 26.19 -17.71 5.49
N GLY A 63 26.73 -17.80 4.28
CA GLY A 63 28.11 -17.45 3.99
C GLY A 63 28.29 -16.86 2.59
N CYS A 64 29.40 -16.16 2.41
CA CYS A 64 29.80 -15.56 1.14
C CYS A 64 30.92 -16.37 0.49
N ILE A 65 30.77 -16.70 -0.79
CA ILE A 65 31.80 -17.31 -1.62
C ILE A 65 31.92 -16.51 -2.91
N GLU A 66 33.14 -16.14 -3.25
CA GLU A 66 33.47 -15.57 -4.55
C GLU A 66 34.26 -16.59 -5.36
N GLY A 67 33.90 -16.72 -6.63
CA GLY A 67 34.59 -17.61 -7.55
C GLY A 67 34.30 -17.28 -8.98
N ILE A 68 35.01 -17.97 -9.88
CA ILE A 68 34.83 -17.84 -11.31
C ILE A 68 33.83 -18.89 -11.77
N THR A 69 32.91 -18.47 -12.62
CA THR A 69 31.84 -19.31 -13.14
C THR A 69 32.38 -20.30 -14.17
N ALA A 70 32.12 -21.59 -13.94
CA ALA A 70 32.39 -22.65 -14.91
C ALA A 70 31.27 -23.69 -14.90
N SER A 71 31.12 -24.41 -16.01
CA SER A 71 30.15 -25.49 -16.09
C SER A 71 30.58 -26.58 -17.06
N THR A 72 30.07 -27.79 -16.80
CA THR A 72 30.13 -28.95 -17.70
C THR A 72 29.17 -28.77 -18.89
N SER A 73 27.98 -28.20 -18.65
CA SER A 73 26.96 -27.91 -19.67
C SER A 73 26.93 -26.42 -19.98
N ARG A 74 26.73 -26.04 -21.24
CA ARG A 74 26.83 -24.64 -21.67
C ARG A 74 25.62 -24.23 -22.49
N LEU A 75 25.11 -23.04 -22.23
CA LEU A 75 24.17 -22.35 -23.09
C LEU A 75 24.94 -21.50 -24.10
N ARG A 76 24.51 -21.52 -25.36
CA ARG A 76 25.04 -20.63 -26.40
C ARG A 76 24.11 -19.44 -26.60
N SER A 77 24.66 -18.28 -26.92
CA SER A 77 23.85 -17.15 -27.37
C SER A 77 23.08 -17.52 -28.64
N GLN A 78 21.86 -16.97 -28.79
CA GLN A 78 21.06 -17.16 -30.00
C GLN A 78 21.52 -16.25 -31.14
N TYR A 79 22.30 -15.21 -30.84
CA TYR A 79 22.67 -14.14 -31.77
C TYR A 79 24.17 -14.09 -32.08
N LYS A 80 25.02 -14.65 -31.20
CA LYS A 80 26.48 -14.65 -31.35
C LYS A 80 27.03 -16.06 -31.10
N ASP A 81 27.70 -16.63 -32.10
CA ASP A 81 28.22 -18.01 -32.01
C ASP A 81 29.34 -18.17 -30.97
N ASP A 82 30.10 -17.11 -30.70
CA ASP A 82 31.27 -17.14 -29.82
C ASP A 82 30.95 -17.05 -28.33
N VAL A 83 29.71 -16.68 -27.97
CA VAL A 83 29.34 -16.40 -26.57
C VAL A 83 28.68 -17.61 -25.92
N GLN A 84 29.31 -18.10 -24.86
CA GLN A 84 28.83 -19.22 -24.05
C GLN A 84 28.65 -18.81 -22.60
N GLY A 85 27.57 -19.27 -21.99
CA GLY A 85 27.20 -18.94 -20.62
C GLY A 85 26.46 -20.04 -19.90
N VAL A 86 26.09 -19.76 -18.66
CA VAL A 86 25.36 -20.68 -17.78
C VAL A 86 23.92 -20.24 -17.52
N ILE A 87 23.65 -18.95 -17.72
CA ILE A 87 22.31 -18.36 -17.63
C ILE A 87 22.12 -17.47 -18.84
N ARG A 88 20.93 -17.52 -19.42
CA ARG A 88 20.50 -16.67 -20.53
C ARG A 88 19.10 -16.15 -20.25
N ASN A 89 18.94 -14.84 -20.25
CA ASN A 89 17.65 -14.17 -20.29
C ASN A 89 17.46 -13.63 -21.72
N THR A 90 16.35 -14.01 -22.36
CA THR A 90 15.94 -13.46 -23.66
C THR A 90 14.58 -12.78 -23.51
N ALA A 91 14.54 -11.50 -23.87
CA ALA A 91 13.33 -10.71 -23.79
C ALA A 91 12.99 -10.03 -25.14
N LEU A 92 11.70 -10.01 -25.45
CA LEU A 92 11.10 -9.28 -26.57
C LEU A 92 10.01 -8.37 -26.02
N ILE A 93 10.17 -7.06 -26.21
CA ILE A 93 9.31 -6.02 -25.65
C ILE A 93 8.76 -5.18 -26.79
N GLU A 94 7.44 -5.07 -26.88
CA GLU A 94 6.76 -4.12 -27.76
C GLU A 94 6.65 -2.77 -27.06
N HIS A 95 7.13 -1.72 -27.71
CA HIS A 95 6.96 -0.35 -27.26
C HIS A 95 5.77 0.28 -27.98
N LYS A 96 4.77 0.77 -27.24
CA LYS A 96 3.60 1.46 -27.80
C LYS A 96 3.21 2.69 -26.98
N SER A 97 2.54 3.65 -27.62
CA SER A 97 1.85 4.74 -26.93
C SER A 97 0.35 4.46 -26.94
N LYS A 98 -0.27 4.55 -25.77
CA LYS A 98 -1.71 4.43 -25.62
C LYS A 98 -2.30 5.74 -25.11
N ARG A 99 -3.46 6.13 -25.64
CA ARG A 99 -4.23 7.28 -25.17
C ARG A 99 -5.28 6.79 -24.16
N SER A 100 -5.15 7.21 -22.92
CA SER A 100 -6.11 6.95 -21.84
C SER A 100 -6.61 8.27 -21.27
N ASN A 101 -7.93 8.47 -21.20
CA ASN A 101 -8.56 9.71 -20.73
C ASN A 101 -8.01 10.98 -21.40
N GLY A 102 -7.73 10.90 -22.70
CA GLY A 102 -7.20 12.01 -23.48
C GLY A 102 -5.67 12.19 -23.39
N VAL A 103 -4.99 11.56 -22.44
CA VAL A 103 -3.54 11.66 -22.21
C VAL A 103 -2.82 10.49 -22.88
N TRP A 104 -1.73 10.79 -23.59
CA TRP A 104 -0.85 9.78 -24.17
C TRP A 104 0.16 9.31 -23.12
N SER A 105 0.31 8.01 -23.00
CA SER A 105 1.31 7.37 -22.15
C SER A 105 2.04 6.28 -22.91
N ASP A 106 3.35 6.20 -22.72
CA ASP A 106 4.16 5.12 -23.25
C ASP A 106 4.00 3.87 -22.37
N VAL A 107 3.76 2.75 -23.04
CA VAL A 107 3.51 1.45 -22.43
C VAL A 107 4.45 0.44 -23.11
N GLN A 108 5.10 -0.36 -22.28
CA GLN A 108 5.88 -1.49 -22.73
C GLN A 108 5.06 -2.76 -22.51
N ASN A 109 4.97 -3.59 -23.54
CA ASN A 109 4.28 -4.86 -23.51
C ASN A 109 5.32 -5.97 -23.67
N VAL A 110 5.56 -6.74 -22.61
CA VAL A 110 6.54 -7.83 -22.63
C VAL A 110 5.93 -9.01 -23.36
N ILE A 111 6.35 -9.24 -24.61
CA ILE A 111 5.88 -10.33 -25.46
C ILE A 111 6.52 -11.65 -25.03
N ARG A 112 7.82 -11.60 -24.74
CA ARG A 112 8.60 -12.76 -24.30
C ARG A 112 9.59 -12.31 -23.23
N ASP A 113 9.72 -13.11 -22.17
CA ASP A 113 10.77 -13.00 -21.15
C ASP A 113 11.03 -14.42 -20.65
N VAL A 114 12.13 -15.01 -21.11
CA VAL A 114 12.47 -16.42 -20.84
C VAL A 114 13.87 -16.49 -20.26
N VAL A 115 13.96 -17.15 -19.11
CA VAL A 115 15.22 -17.41 -18.42
C VAL A 115 15.57 -18.89 -18.51
N ASP A 116 16.60 -19.18 -19.29
CA ASP A 116 17.26 -20.48 -19.35
C ASP A 116 18.45 -20.51 -18.40
N ALA A 117 18.59 -21.60 -17.65
CA ALA A 117 19.71 -21.80 -16.76
C ALA A 117 20.15 -23.25 -16.78
N VAL A 118 21.46 -23.48 -16.75
CA VAL A 118 22.07 -24.80 -16.59
C VAL A 118 22.84 -24.86 -15.27
N PRO A 119 22.99 -26.04 -14.66
CA PRO A 119 23.81 -26.18 -13.46
C PRO A 119 25.24 -25.71 -13.72
N PHE A 120 25.83 -24.99 -12.77
CA PHE A 120 27.21 -24.52 -12.86
C PHE A 120 27.87 -24.55 -11.48
N TYR A 121 29.17 -24.32 -11.46
CA TYR A 121 29.94 -24.26 -10.23
C TYR A 121 30.86 -23.05 -10.22
N LEU A 122 31.16 -22.59 -9.01
CA LEU A 122 32.16 -21.58 -8.73
C LEU A 122 33.45 -22.28 -8.33
N HIS A 123 34.56 -21.78 -8.87
CA HIS A 123 35.88 -22.34 -8.62
C HIS A 123 36.93 -21.22 -8.59
N LYS A 124 38.13 -21.52 -8.09
CA LYS A 124 39.22 -20.53 -8.01
C LYS A 124 40.23 -20.85 -9.09
N VAL A 125 40.54 -19.88 -9.96
CA VAL A 125 41.57 -20.08 -10.98
C VAL A 125 42.93 -20.28 -10.32
N LYS A 126 43.44 -21.51 -10.35
CA LYS A 126 44.81 -21.86 -9.96
C LYS A 126 45.68 -22.02 -11.19
N LYS A 127 46.95 -21.60 -11.08
CA LYS A 127 47.95 -21.75 -12.16
C LYS A 127 48.47 -23.19 -12.34
N ASP A 128 48.36 -24.06 -11.32
CA ASP A 128 49.13 -25.32 -11.25
C ASP A 128 48.30 -26.62 -11.15
N GLY A 129 47.08 -26.68 -11.70
CA GLY A 129 46.38 -27.97 -11.94
C GLY A 129 45.99 -28.83 -10.72
N ALA A 130 46.23 -28.38 -9.48
CA ALA A 130 45.83 -29.10 -8.28
C ALA A 130 44.32 -28.98 -8.00
N ASN A 131 43.69 -30.09 -7.58
CA ASN A 131 42.25 -30.25 -7.29
C ASN A 131 41.57 -28.94 -6.84
N ASP A 132 40.73 -28.42 -7.73
CA ASP A 132 39.97 -27.20 -7.52
C ASP A 132 38.75 -27.50 -6.66
N VAL A 133 38.58 -26.71 -5.59
CA VAL A 133 37.41 -26.83 -4.73
C VAL A 133 36.26 -26.17 -5.47
N ARG A 134 35.27 -26.97 -5.87
CA ARG A 134 34.13 -26.53 -6.67
C ARG A 134 32.90 -26.41 -5.78
N VAL A 135 32.20 -25.28 -5.90
CA VAL A 135 30.93 -25.03 -5.24
C VAL A 135 29.84 -25.02 -6.28
N HIS A 136 28.98 -26.03 -6.26
CA HIS A 136 27.90 -26.19 -7.21
C HIS A 136 26.70 -25.32 -6.83
N VAL A 137 26.19 -24.54 -7.78
CA VAL A 137 24.97 -23.76 -7.62
C VAL A 137 23.80 -24.61 -8.14
N THR A 138 22.91 -25.04 -7.25
CA THR A 138 21.80 -25.94 -7.59
C THR A 138 20.60 -25.20 -8.18
N GLU A 139 20.26 -24.04 -7.63
CA GLU A 139 19.06 -23.28 -8.00
C GLU A 139 19.39 -21.83 -8.40
N PRO A 140 20.01 -21.60 -9.56
CA PRO A 140 20.39 -20.24 -9.95
C PRO A 140 19.19 -19.30 -10.19
N LYS A 141 18.01 -19.86 -10.51
CA LYS A 141 16.79 -19.07 -10.78
C LYS A 141 16.16 -18.50 -9.50
N SER A 142 16.41 -19.09 -8.33
CA SER A 142 15.88 -18.59 -7.06
C SER A 142 16.74 -17.48 -6.44
N ALA A 143 17.92 -17.23 -7.01
CA ALA A 143 18.80 -16.15 -6.57
C ALA A 143 18.25 -14.77 -6.94
N GLY A 144 18.24 -13.86 -5.97
CA GLY A 144 18.02 -12.44 -6.23
C GLY A 144 19.25 -11.79 -6.88
N PHE A 145 19.06 -10.64 -7.51
CA PHE A 145 20.06 -9.78 -8.18
C PHE A 145 20.68 -10.34 -9.46
N LEU A 146 20.69 -11.66 -9.63
CA LEU A 146 21.40 -12.31 -10.73
C LEU A 146 20.95 -11.84 -12.12
N LEU A 147 19.63 -11.72 -12.33
CA LEU A 147 19.06 -11.32 -13.63
C LEU A 147 19.35 -9.86 -13.98
N ASP A 148 19.49 -9.00 -12.98
CA ASP A 148 19.76 -7.58 -13.16
C ASP A 148 21.23 -7.33 -13.56
N ASP A 149 22.13 -8.17 -13.07
CA ASP A 149 23.59 -8.07 -13.28
C ASP A 149 24.11 -8.85 -14.50
N LEU A 150 23.24 -9.50 -15.27
CA LEU A 150 23.66 -10.23 -16.47
C LEU A 150 24.21 -9.29 -17.55
N ALA A 151 25.31 -9.70 -18.19
CA ALA A 151 25.91 -8.94 -19.28
C ALA A 151 25.02 -8.98 -20.52
N VAL A 152 24.79 -7.83 -21.15
CA VAL A 152 24.04 -7.73 -22.41
C VAL A 152 24.88 -8.30 -23.54
N THR A 153 24.45 -9.42 -24.12
CA THR A 153 25.14 -10.09 -25.24
C THR A 153 24.60 -9.62 -26.59
N TYR A 154 23.32 -9.28 -26.65
CA TYR A 154 22.63 -8.76 -27.82
C TYR A 154 21.60 -7.72 -27.41
N ASP A 155 21.50 -6.64 -28.18
CA ASP A 155 20.50 -5.59 -27.99
C ASP A 155 20.15 -5.03 -29.38
N SER A 156 18.88 -5.12 -29.76
CA SER A 156 18.37 -4.57 -31.01
C SER A 156 16.99 -3.96 -30.83
N TYR A 157 16.87 -2.70 -31.22
CA TYR A 157 15.59 -2.01 -31.34
C TYR A 157 15.21 -1.85 -32.80
N LYS A 158 14.07 -2.42 -33.20
CA LYS A 158 13.49 -2.28 -34.54
C LYS A 158 12.29 -1.36 -34.46
N SER A 159 12.43 -0.13 -34.99
CA SER A 159 11.32 0.80 -35.08
C SER A 159 10.30 0.35 -36.14
N GLU A 160 9.02 0.49 -35.81
CA GLU A 160 7.93 0.22 -36.75
C GLU A 160 7.89 1.32 -37.83
N GLN A 161 8.16 0.97 -39.08
CA GLN A 161 7.98 1.87 -40.21
C GLN A 161 6.54 1.81 -40.72
N ALA A 162 5.58 2.23 -39.90
CA ALA A 162 4.20 2.35 -40.33
C ALA A 162 4.05 3.49 -41.36
N GLY A 163 3.30 3.23 -42.44
CA GLY A 163 2.96 4.26 -43.44
C GLY A 163 2.13 5.41 -42.86
N LEU A 164 2.12 6.57 -43.54
CA LEU A 164 1.42 7.78 -43.07
C LEU A 164 -0.06 7.54 -42.74
N LEU A 165 -0.75 6.75 -43.56
CA LEU A 165 -2.17 6.42 -43.35
C LEU A 165 -2.37 5.55 -42.10
N GLN A 166 -1.54 4.52 -41.91
CA GLN A 166 -1.58 3.66 -40.73
C GLN A 166 -1.33 4.47 -39.45
N ARG A 167 -0.30 5.34 -39.46
CA ARG A 167 -0.03 6.25 -38.33
C ARG A 167 -1.19 7.19 -38.01
N GLY A 168 -1.92 7.63 -39.03
CA GLY A 168 -3.14 8.41 -38.87
C GLY A 168 -4.26 7.61 -38.17
N MET A 169 -4.50 6.38 -38.63
CA MET A 169 -5.50 5.47 -38.06
C MET A 169 -5.16 5.07 -36.62
N ASP A 170 -3.92 4.68 -36.35
CA ASP A 170 -3.39 4.33 -35.03
C ASP A 170 -3.60 5.48 -34.04
N ARG A 171 -3.33 6.71 -34.47
CA ARG A 171 -3.52 7.91 -33.64
C ARG A 171 -5.00 8.22 -33.39
N PHE A 172 -5.88 7.91 -34.33
CA PHE A 172 -7.32 8.04 -34.17
C PHE A 172 -7.87 7.02 -33.18
N PHE A 173 -7.46 5.76 -33.28
CA PHE A 173 -7.85 4.69 -32.34
C PHE A 173 -7.17 4.80 -30.97
N GLY A 174 -6.14 5.65 -30.85
CA GLY A 174 -5.50 5.94 -29.58
C GLY A 174 -4.42 4.93 -29.18
N GLU A 175 -3.92 4.13 -30.13
CA GLU A 175 -2.85 3.16 -29.89
C GLU A 175 -1.83 3.25 -31.03
N VAL A 176 -0.56 3.52 -30.72
CA VAL A 176 0.52 3.68 -31.71
C VAL A 176 1.67 2.76 -31.33
N ILE A 177 1.98 1.79 -32.19
CA ILE A 177 3.15 0.92 -32.02
C ILE A 177 4.40 1.72 -32.46
N LYS A 178 5.43 1.76 -31.61
CA LYS A 178 6.70 2.46 -31.88
C LYS A 178 7.77 1.52 -32.43
N GLY A 179 7.75 0.27 -32.00
CA GLY A 179 8.73 -0.73 -32.40
C GLY A 179 8.85 -1.88 -31.41
N MET A 180 9.73 -2.82 -31.76
CA MET A 180 10.06 -3.99 -30.96
C MET A 180 11.50 -3.88 -30.47
N HIS A 181 11.70 -4.09 -29.17
CA HIS A 181 13.01 -4.18 -28.53
C HIS A 181 13.28 -5.64 -28.17
N GLU A 182 14.35 -6.19 -28.72
CA GLU A 182 14.79 -7.54 -28.45
C GLU A 182 16.18 -7.47 -27.82
N TYR A 183 16.36 -8.11 -26.67
CA TYR A 183 17.66 -8.20 -26.03
C TYR A 183 17.91 -9.57 -25.43
N GLU A 184 19.19 -9.91 -25.35
CA GLU A 184 19.71 -11.10 -24.68
C GLU A 184 20.73 -10.67 -23.64
N LYS A 185 20.57 -11.18 -22.41
CA LYS A 185 21.57 -11.06 -21.36
C LYS A 185 22.04 -12.43 -20.93
N MET A 186 23.32 -12.59 -20.66
CA MET A 186 23.90 -13.87 -20.25
C MET A 186 24.89 -13.73 -19.09
N LEU A 187 24.96 -14.76 -18.26
CA LEU A 187 26.09 -14.99 -17.37
C LEU A 187 27.12 -15.80 -18.14
N VAL A 188 28.11 -15.11 -18.69
CA VAL A 188 29.17 -15.69 -19.52
C VAL A 188 30.09 -16.54 -18.65
N LEU A 189 30.66 -17.60 -19.23
CA LEU A 189 31.66 -18.41 -18.54
C LEU A 189 32.92 -17.58 -18.25
N GLY A 190 33.56 -17.83 -17.10
CA GLY A 190 34.75 -17.09 -16.69
C GLY A 190 34.44 -15.76 -15.98
N THR A 191 33.16 -15.37 -15.87
CA THR A 191 32.78 -14.18 -15.12
C THR A 191 32.93 -14.43 -13.61
N PRO A 192 33.55 -13.51 -12.85
CA PRO A 192 33.59 -13.58 -11.39
C PRO A 192 32.18 -13.38 -10.84
N LEU A 193 31.79 -14.22 -9.88
CA LEU A 193 30.48 -14.20 -9.28
C LEU A 193 30.60 -14.36 -7.77
N LEU A 194 29.91 -13.48 -7.06
CA LEU A 194 29.68 -13.55 -5.62
C LEU A 194 28.38 -14.30 -5.36
N GLY A 195 28.47 -15.39 -4.63
CA GLY A 195 27.32 -16.11 -4.10
C GLY A 195 27.19 -15.94 -2.60
N ILE A 196 25.99 -15.59 -2.15
CA ILE A 196 25.64 -15.45 -0.74
C ILE A 196 24.43 -16.36 -0.46
N GLY A 197 24.62 -17.34 0.41
CA GLY A 197 23.60 -18.32 0.68
C GLY A 197 24.04 -19.38 1.68
N GLN A 198 23.26 -20.45 1.75
CA GLN A 198 23.59 -21.61 2.55
C GLN A 198 24.58 -22.47 1.79
N ILE A 199 25.59 -22.97 2.49
CA ILE A 199 26.64 -23.82 1.91
C ILE A 199 26.56 -25.17 2.61
N LYS A 200 26.30 -26.25 1.86
CA LYS A 200 26.20 -27.61 2.39
C LYS A 200 27.22 -28.52 1.73
N LEU A 201 27.70 -29.50 2.47
CA LEU A 201 28.46 -30.62 1.91
C LEU A 201 27.51 -31.81 1.72
N GLU A 202 27.23 -32.17 0.47
CA GLU A 202 26.37 -33.30 0.12
C GLU A 202 27.11 -34.25 -0.83
N ASN A 203 27.24 -35.53 -0.47
CA ASN A 203 27.91 -36.54 -1.29
C ASN A 203 29.33 -36.11 -1.75
N ASP A 204 30.13 -35.56 -0.82
CA ASP A 204 31.46 -34.97 -1.08
C ASP A 204 31.48 -33.79 -2.09
N LYS A 205 30.32 -33.23 -2.45
CA LYS A 205 30.19 -32.02 -3.26
C LYS A 205 29.74 -30.87 -2.41
N ILE A 206 30.39 -29.72 -2.56
CA ILE A 206 29.94 -28.50 -1.91
C ILE A 206 28.84 -27.90 -2.78
N ILE A 207 27.67 -27.69 -2.21
CA ILE A 207 26.53 -27.06 -2.86
C ILE A 207 26.20 -25.73 -2.19
N MET A 208 25.77 -24.77 -3.00
CA MET A 208 25.22 -23.52 -2.53
C MET A 208 23.73 -23.47 -2.87
N SER A 209 22.90 -23.28 -1.85
CA SER A 209 21.44 -23.34 -1.92
C SER A 209 20.77 -22.16 -1.21
N PRO A 210 19.47 -21.94 -1.46
CA PRO A 210 18.70 -20.99 -0.68
C PRO A 210 18.72 -21.30 0.82
N PRO A 211 18.91 -20.29 1.70
CA PRO A 211 18.90 -20.49 3.15
C PRO A 211 17.55 -20.91 3.72
N GLU A 212 17.54 -21.92 4.60
CA GLU A 212 16.35 -22.37 5.32
C GLU A 212 15.79 -21.35 6.33
N ASN A 213 16.64 -20.45 6.82
CA ASN A 213 16.25 -19.40 7.77
C ASN A 213 15.42 -18.27 7.14
N GLY A 214 15.14 -18.34 5.83
CA GLY A 214 14.42 -17.32 5.07
C GLY A 214 15.25 -16.08 4.70
N SER A 215 16.56 -16.10 4.97
CA SER A 215 17.51 -15.12 4.43
C SER A 215 17.57 -15.22 2.91
N ARG A 216 17.96 -14.13 2.25
CA ARG A 216 17.95 -14.07 0.78
C ARG A 216 19.12 -14.85 0.19
N PHE A 217 18.81 -15.67 -0.80
CA PHE A 217 19.82 -16.21 -1.71
C PHE A 217 20.17 -15.15 -2.75
N ILE A 218 21.46 -14.82 -2.88
CA ILE A 218 21.93 -13.75 -3.77
C ILE A 218 23.09 -14.29 -4.61
N LEU A 219 23.00 -14.08 -5.91
CA LEU A 219 24.09 -14.29 -6.86
C LEU A 219 24.26 -13.00 -7.63
N THR A 220 25.46 -12.43 -7.64
CA THR A 220 25.73 -11.11 -8.23
C THR A 220 27.17 -11.01 -8.72
N THR A 221 27.42 -10.18 -9.72
CA THR A 221 28.78 -9.81 -10.14
C THR A 221 29.33 -8.62 -9.36
N GLN A 222 28.51 -8.01 -8.50
CA GLN A 222 28.88 -6.86 -7.66
C GLN A 222 29.63 -7.31 -6.41
N THR A 223 30.31 -6.36 -5.76
CA THR A 223 31.00 -6.61 -4.50
C THR A 223 30.02 -6.71 -3.33
N LYS A 224 30.44 -7.38 -2.24
CA LYS A 224 29.61 -7.50 -1.02
C LYS A 224 29.20 -6.13 -0.49
N GLU A 225 30.09 -5.15 -0.55
CA GLU A 225 29.88 -3.78 -0.08
C GLU A 225 28.80 -3.06 -0.90
N GLU A 226 28.77 -3.27 -2.22
CA GLU A 226 27.75 -2.72 -3.11
C GLU A 226 26.38 -3.30 -2.82
N VAL A 227 26.29 -4.62 -2.59
CA VAL A 227 25.04 -5.28 -2.20
C VAL A 227 24.52 -4.72 -0.87
N VAL A 228 25.40 -4.59 0.14
CA VAL A 228 25.02 -4.00 1.44
C VAL A 228 24.60 -2.52 1.27
N LYS A 229 25.31 -1.76 0.44
CA LYS A 229 24.97 -0.37 0.12
C LYS A 229 23.61 -0.26 -0.55
N HIS A 230 23.28 -1.17 -1.47
CA HIS A 230 21.98 -1.22 -2.14
C HIS A 230 20.84 -1.39 -1.12
N PHE A 231 20.90 -2.42 -0.27
CA PHE A 231 19.86 -2.66 0.74
C PHE A 231 19.79 -1.57 1.81
N SER A 232 20.95 -1.05 2.24
CA SER A 232 20.98 0.03 3.22
C SER A 232 20.40 1.33 2.64
N SER A 233 20.66 1.65 1.37
CA SER A 233 20.07 2.78 0.66
C SER A 233 18.55 2.63 0.54
N GLN A 234 18.06 1.47 0.09
CA GLN A 234 16.63 1.17 0.05
C GLN A 234 15.97 1.34 1.43
N SER A 235 16.61 0.84 2.49
CA SER A 235 16.08 0.99 3.85
C SER A 235 15.99 2.46 4.28
N LYS A 236 16.94 3.32 3.89
CA LYS A 236 16.90 4.77 4.19
C LYS A 236 15.75 5.45 3.45
N ILE A 237 15.55 5.13 2.17
CA ILE A 237 14.47 5.69 1.36
C ILE A 237 13.11 5.29 1.96
N ILE A 238 12.91 4.01 2.27
CA ILE A 238 11.65 3.54 2.87
C ILE A 238 11.43 4.16 4.25
N LYS A 239 12.50 4.38 5.04
CA LYS A 239 12.40 5.09 6.33
C LYS A 239 11.95 6.54 6.16
N ILE A 240 12.40 7.24 5.11
CA ILE A 240 11.95 8.61 4.81
C ILE A 240 10.47 8.60 4.44
N LEU A 241 10.05 7.68 3.56
CA LEU A 241 8.64 7.53 3.18
C LEU A 241 7.73 7.24 4.38
N LEU A 242 8.17 6.36 5.28
CA LEU A 242 7.48 6.10 6.56
C LEU A 242 7.36 7.36 7.41
N GLY A 243 8.40 8.19 7.48
CA GLY A 243 8.37 9.46 8.18
C GLY A 243 7.32 10.42 7.60
N ILE A 244 7.25 10.51 6.27
CA ILE A 244 6.27 11.36 5.56
C ILE A 244 4.84 10.90 5.85
N THR A 245 4.54 9.60 5.75
CA THR A 245 3.19 9.07 6.07
C THR A 245 2.81 9.38 7.50
N CYS A 246 3.70 9.18 8.47
CA CYS A 246 3.41 9.50 9.87
C CYS A 246 3.06 11.00 10.09
N VAL A 247 3.76 11.91 9.40
CA VAL A 247 3.46 13.36 9.49
C VAL A 247 2.07 13.68 8.92
N ILE A 248 1.72 13.08 7.78
CA ILE A 248 0.41 13.23 7.15
C ILE A 248 -0.69 12.68 8.07
N GLY A 249 -0.51 11.47 8.61
CA GLY A 249 -1.43 10.84 9.55
C GLY A 249 -1.68 11.68 10.80
N VAL A 250 -0.63 12.23 11.41
CA VAL A 250 -0.75 13.15 12.56
C VAL A 250 -1.49 14.44 12.18
N GLY A 251 -1.20 15.01 11.01
CA GLY A 251 -1.92 16.17 10.48
C GLY A 251 -3.42 15.92 10.31
N LEU A 252 -3.80 14.77 9.73
CA LEU A 252 -5.20 14.38 9.56
C LEU A 252 -5.89 14.11 10.90
N ALA A 253 -5.23 13.39 11.81
CA ALA A 253 -5.76 13.09 13.13
C ALA A 253 -6.02 14.37 13.94
N THR A 254 -5.07 15.31 13.96
CA THR A 254 -5.23 16.60 14.65
C THR A 254 -6.36 17.44 14.04
N TYR A 255 -6.51 17.44 12.71
CA TYR A 255 -7.63 18.10 12.04
C TYR A 255 -8.99 17.49 12.41
N ILE A 256 -9.10 16.15 12.37
CA ILE A 256 -10.33 15.43 12.77
C ILE A 256 -10.69 15.74 14.22
N LEU A 257 -9.72 15.67 15.13
CA LEU A 257 -9.91 15.97 16.54
C LEU A 257 -10.38 17.41 16.77
N LYS A 258 -9.75 18.41 16.11
CA LYS A 258 -10.18 19.81 16.18
C LYS A 258 -11.62 19.99 15.67
N LYS A 259 -11.96 19.37 14.54
CA LYS A 259 -13.30 19.46 13.94
C LYS A 259 -14.35 18.80 14.82
N TRP A 260 -14.05 17.62 15.35
CA TRP A 260 -14.91 16.90 16.28
C TRP A 260 -15.12 17.69 17.59
N TYR A 261 -14.05 18.23 18.16
CA TYR A 261 -14.10 19.06 19.37
C TYR A 261 -14.97 20.31 19.16
N LYS A 262 -14.78 21.04 18.06
CA LYS A 262 -15.61 22.21 17.73
C LYS A 262 -17.09 21.83 17.56
N GLN A 263 -17.38 20.73 16.87
CA GLN A 263 -18.74 20.26 16.67
C GLN A 263 -19.40 19.79 17.98
N TRP A 264 -18.63 19.14 18.85
CA TRP A 264 -19.08 18.75 20.19
C TRP A 264 -19.40 19.99 21.04
N GLN A 265 -18.54 21.00 21.02
CA GLN A 265 -18.75 22.26 21.75
C GLN A 265 -20.00 23.00 21.24
N SER A 266 -20.21 23.10 19.93
CA SER A 266 -21.41 23.73 19.37
C SER A 266 -22.70 22.99 19.76
N ARG A 267 -22.68 21.65 19.81
CA ARG A 267 -23.84 20.85 20.28
C ARG A 267 -24.13 21.13 21.75
N LYS A 268 -23.09 21.21 22.59
CA LYS A 268 -23.24 21.53 24.01
C LYS A 268 -23.81 22.94 24.22
N GLN A 269 -23.37 23.92 23.43
CA GLN A 269 -23.93 25.29 23.45
C GLN A 269 -25.40 25.32 23.02
N ILE A 270 -25.76 24.63 21.94
CA ILE A 270 -27.16 24.55 21.48
C ILE A 270 -28.05 23.90 22.56
N GLN A 271 -27.56 22.86 23.25
CA GLN A 271 -28.30 22.24 24.36
C GLN A 271 -28.48 23.19 25.55
N SER A 272 -27.45 23.94 25.94
CA SER A 272 -27.56 24.97 27.00
C SER A 272 -28.59 26.04 26.62
N MET A 273 -28.49 26.59 25.41
CA MET A 273 -29.43 27.60 24.91
C MET A 273 -30.87 27.05 24.83
N ALA A 274 -31.05 25.79 24.44
CA ALA A 274 -32.37 25.15 24.42
C ALA A 274 -32.95 24.98 25.82
N GLN A 275 -32.12 24.60 26.80
CA GLN A 275 -32.53 24.47 28.20
C GLN A 275 -32.86 25.84 28.81
N GLU A 276 -32.06 26.86 28.55
CA GLU A 276 -32.33 28.24 28.97
C GLU A 276 -33.64 28.77 28.37
N ALA A 277 -33.87 28.53 27.08
CA ALA A 277 -35.13 28.90 26.42
C ALA A 277 -36.34 28.16 27.01
N GLN A 278 -36.19 26.88 27.37
CA GLN A 278 -37.24 26.12 28.04
C GLN A 278 -37.52 26.66 29.45
N ASN A 279 -36.48 26.94 30.24
CA ASN A 279 -36.62 27.52 31.57
C ASN A 279 -37.29 28.90 31.53
N ALA A 280 -36.90 29.75 30.57
CA ALA A 280 -37.51 31.07 30.36
C ALA A 280 -39.00 30.96 30.00
N ARG A 281 -39.38 30.00 29.14
CA ARG A 281 -40.79 29.71 28.83
C ARG A 281 -41.57 29.27 30.06
N MET A 282 -41.02 28.36 30.86
CA MET A 282 -41.66 27.89 32.09
C MET A 282 -41.84 29.03 33.11
N ALA A 283 -40.84 29.90 33.26
CA ALA A 283 -40.94 31.09 34.12
C ALA A 283 -42.01 32.08 33.63
N ALA A 284 -42.11 32.30 32.31
CA ALA A 284 -43.16 33.14 31.72
C ALA A 284 -44.56 32.55 31.97
N ARG A 285 -44.74 31.24 31.82
CA ARG A 285 -46.01 30.55 32.16
C ARG A 285 -46.36 30.68 33.65
N ALA A 286 -45.39 30.48 34.54
CA ALA A 286 -45.62 30.63 35.99
C ALA A 286 -45.99 32.07 36.38
N ALA A 287 -45.43 33.07 35.69
CA ALA A 287 -45.80 34.47 35.88
C ALA A 287 -47.21 34.79 35.35
N ALA A 288 -47.60 34.22 34.21
CA ALA A 288 -48.95 34.36 33.65
C ALA A 288 -50.01 33.71 34.55
N ASN A 289 -49.77 32.47 35.00
CA ASN A 289 -50.69 31.75 35.90
C ASN A 289 -50.87 32.47 37.25
N ASN A 290 -49.83 33.14 37.77
CA ASN A 290 -49.95 33.93 39.01
C ASN A 290 -50.80 35.20 38.81
N ARG A 291 -50.80 35.81 37.61
CA ARG A 291 -51.63 36.99 37.30
C ARG A 291 -53.11 36.64 37.09
N GLU A 292 -53.40 35.42 36.61
CA GLU A 292 -54.76 34.93 36.34
C GLU A 292 -55.39 34.13 37.50
N SER A 293 -54.97 34.32 38.75
CA SER A 293 -55.53 33.65 39.94
C SER A 293 -56.97 34.05 40.32
N SER A 294 -57.78 34.45 39.34
CA SER A 294 -59.23 34.65 39.44
C SER A 294 -59.98 33.75 38.44
N ASN A 295 -60.23 32.50 38.85
CA ASN A 295 -61.33 31.61 38.40
C ASN A 295 -61.71 31.58 36.90
N ASN A 296 -60.76 31.54 35.96
CA ASN A 296 -61.10 31.37 34.54
C ASN A 296 -60.50 30.10 33.93
N SER A 297 -61.22 28.98 34.04
CA SER A 297 -60.88 27.68 33.40
C SER A 297 -60.85 27.73 31.87
N ASP A 298 -61.25 28.86 31.28
CA ASP A 298 -61.35 29.05 29.83
C ASP A 298 -60.02 29.44 29.16
N SER A 299 -58.95 29.73 29.89
CA SER A 299 -57.63 30.04 29.33
C SER A 299 -56.66 28.84 29.28
N GLU A 300 -57.01 27.72 29.89
CA GLU A 300 -56.13 26.55 30.02
C GLU A 300 -56.24 25.55 28.85
N CYS A 301 -55.13 24.86 28.57
CA CYS A 301 -55.05 23.80 27.55
C CYS A 301 -56.00 22.65 27.89
N VAL A 302 -56.85 22.26 26.94
CA VAL A 302 -57.88 21.22 27.14
C VAL A 302 -57.31 19.80 27.33
N ILE A 303 -56.00 19.62 27.11
CA ILE A 303 -55.33 18.31 27.24
C ILE A 303 -54.61 18.20 28.59
N CYS A 304 -53.70 19.13 28.92
CA CYS A 304 -52.94 19.04 30.17
C CYS A 304 -53.59 19.77 31.35
N LEU A 305 -54.57 20.65 31.11
CA LEU A 305 -55.29 21.42 32.15
C LEU A 305 -54.31 22.10 33.13
N THR A 306 -53.18 22.61 32.62
CA THR A 306 -52.09 23.17 33.44
C THR A 306 -51.42 24.34 32.71
N ASN A 307 -51.12 24.15 31.43
CA ASN A 307 -50.49 25.19 30.61
C ASN A 307 -51.55 26.04 29.89
N PRO A 308 -51.29 27.33 29.63
CA PRO A 308 -52.21 28.18 28.87
C PRO A 308 -52.34 27.71 27.41
N ARG A 309 -53.42 28.14 26.74
CA ARG A 309 -53.61 27.91 25.30
C ARG A 309 -52.67 28.83 24.51
N GLU A 310 -51.71 28.24 23.80
CA GLU A 310 -50.61 28.97 23.16
C GLU A 310 -50.60 28.85 21.64
N VAL A 311 -51.51 28.05 21.07
CA VAL A 311 -51.42 27.61 19.68
C VAL A 311 -52.77 27.70 18.97
N ILE A 312 -52.75 28.22 17.73
CA ILE A 312 -53.86 28.20 16.77
C ILE A 312 -53.68 26.98 15.85
N LEU A 313 -54.69 26.12 15.78
CA LEU A 313 -54.73 24.97 14.87
C LEU A 313 -55.25 25.41 13.49
N LEU A 314 -54.43 25.32 12.42
CA LEU A 314 -54.86 25.76 11.09
C LEU A 314 -55.85 24.76 10.46
N ASN A 315 -56.69 25.28 9.56
CA ASN A 315 -57.89 24.68 8.95
C ASN A 315 -59.17 24.77 9.79
N CYS A 316 -59.07 24.76 11.13
CA CYS A 316 -60.24 24.94 12.00
C CYS A 316 -60.17 26.18 12.89
N GLY A 317 -59.00 26.78 13.10
CA GLY A 317 -58.81 28.03 13.84
C GLY A 317 -58.88 27.91 15.37
N HIS A 318 -59.10 26.71 15.92
CA HIS A 318 -59.27 26.54 17.37
C HIS A 318 -57.97 26.82 18.15
N ILE A 319 -58.09 27.65 19.19
CA ILE A 319 -57.07 27.92 20.21
C ILE A 319 -57.47 27.11 21.44
N CYS A 320 -57.03 25.85 21.52
CA CYS A 320 -57.46 24.94 22.59
C CYS A 320 -56.33 24.17 23.28
N VAL A 321 -55.08 24.25 22.77
CA VAL A 321 -53.95 23.47 23.29
C VAL A 321 -52.70 24.32 23.49
N CYS A 322 -51.82 23.90 24.40
CA CYS A 322 -50.47 24.46 24.56
C CYS A 322 -49.50 23.89 23.52
N ILE A 323 -48.31 24.49 23.41
CA ILE A 323 -47.31 24.07 22.42
C ILE A 323 -46.77 22.65 22.66
N ASP A 324 -46.74 22.21 23.91
CA ASP A 324 -46.24 20.86 24.26
C ASP A 324 -47.28 19.80 23.89
N CYS A 325 -48.56 20.05 24.18
CA CYS A 325 -49.65 19.12 23.86
C CYS A 325 -49.91 19.00 22.37
N VAL A 326 -49.82 20.10 21.59
CA VAL A 326 -49.99 20.02 20.13
C VAL A 326 -48.86 19.22 19.48
N GLN A 327 -47.63 19.30 20.00
CA GLN A 327 -46.49 18.53 19.50
C GLN A 327 -46.59 17.05 19.85
N ALA A 328 -47.27 16.71 20.95
CA ALA A 328 -47.52 15.34 21.39
C ALA A 328 -48.73 14.67 20.72
N LEU A 329 -49.49 15.38 19.87
CA LEU A 329 -50.67 14.81 19.20
C LEU A 329 -50.26 13.69 18.22
N PRO A 330 -51.00 12.56 18.19
CA PRO A 330 -50.75 11.48 17.26
C PRO A 330 -50.98 11.96 15.81
N ARG A 331 -50.22 11.40 14.87
CA ARG A 331 -50.38 11.68 13.44
C ARG A 331 -51.36 10.68 12.79
N PRO A 332 -52.31 11.13 11.94
CA PRO A 332 -52.54 12.52 11.52
C PRO A 332 -53.16 13.38 12.63
N MET A 333 -52.68 14.63 12.76
CA MET A 333 -53.13 15.55 13.80
C MET A 333 -54.61 15.92 13.59
N LYS A 334 -55.42 15.77 14.64
CA LYS A 334 -56.82 16.18 14.65
C LYS A 334 -57.06 17.18 15.77
N CYS A 335 -57.90 18.17 15.52
CA CYS A 335 -58.30 19.13 16.53
C CYS A 335 -59.05 18.42 17.67
N PRO A 336 -58.65 18.57 18.96
CA PRO A 336 -59.35 17.96 20.09
C PRO A 336 -60.82 18.38 20.23
N VAL A 337 -61.17 19.56 19.71
CA VAL A 337 -62.51 20.15 19.81
C VAL A 337 -63.39 19.72 18.64
N CYS A 338 -62.99 20.02 17.39
CA CYS A 338 -63.83 19.78 16.21
C CYS A 338 -63.46 18.53 15.40
N ARG A 339 -62.40 17.81 15.78
CA ARG A 339 -61.89 16.59 15.12
C ARG A 339 -61.44 16.75 13.66
N GLN A 340 -61.43 17.98 13.14
CA GLN A 340 -60.94 18.31 11.80
C GLN A 340 -59.42 18.07 11.71
N ASN A 341 -58.94 17.67 10.54
CA ASN A 341 -57.51 17.46 10.29
C ASN A 341 -56.76 18.80 10.37
N VAL A 342 -55.69 18.81 11.19
CA VAL A 342 -54.80 19.94 11.38
C VAL A 342 -53.55 19.72 10.52
N GLU A 343 -53.32 20.59 9.55
CA GLU A 343 -52.15 20.49 8.67
C GLU A 343 -50.89 21.04 9.34
N ARG A 344 -51.03 22.18 10.03
CA ARG A 344 -49.97 22.88 10.75
C ARG A 344 -50.57 23.76 11.85
N PHE A 345 -49.74 24.26 12.75
CA PHE A 345 -50.17 25.11 13.85
C PHE A 345 -49.26 26.34 13.98
N LEU A 346 -49.79 27.43 14.54
CA LEU A 346 -49.07 28.69 14.76
C LEU A 346 -49.13 29.10 16.22
N ASN A 347 -48.11 29.80 16.72
CA ASN A 347 -48.15 30.35 18.08
C ASN A 347 -49.16 31.51 18.13
N ALA A 348 -50.07 31.45 19.09
CA ALA A 348 -51.01 32.53 19.39
C ALA A 348 -50.30 33.59 20.23
N TYR A 349 -50.27 34.83 19.74
CA TYR A 349 -49.86 35.99 20.55
C TYR A 349 -51.14 36.73 20.96
N MET A 350 -51.57 36.52 22.20
CA MET A 350 -52.67 37.28 22.80
C MET A 350 -52.03 38.42 23.59
N ALA A 351 -52.26 39.66 23.13
CA ALA A 351 -51.68 40.88 23.67
C ALA A 351 -52.42 41.39 24.90
#